data_AF-A0A8D8T2A6-F1
#
_entry.id   AF-A0A8D8T2A6-F1
#
_cell.length_a   1.000
_cell.length_b   1.000
_cell.length_c   1.000
_cell.angle_alpha   90.00
_cell.angle_beta   90.00
_cell.angle_gamma   90.00
#
_symmetry.space_group_name_H-M   'P 1'
#
loop_
_entity.id
_entity.type
_entity.pdbx_description
1 polymer ?
#
loop_
_entity_poly.entity_id
_entity_poly.type
_entity_poly.pdbx_seq_one_letter_code
_entity_poly.pdbx_strand_id
1 'polypeptide(L)'
;KEEKTKLESNKDLIIGDVTTVNVTMMSGGVQMNVLPPEFVLAVDCRIAVDRDLEEFLAMIQTWCKEAGDGTRVEFMVKDDYTPPTALNETNKWWITLKKAFDDLGLKVKAQSTPGATDSRYLRRLGIPAFGFSPMNNTPVLLHANDEFLNEKTFLRGIEIYYDIIQAVANL
;
A
#
# COMPACT_ATOMS: atom_id res chain seq x y z
N LYS A 1 5.00 -2.98 18.28
CA LYS A 1 3.85 -3.45 19.12
C LYS A 1 2.68 -2.48 19.00
N GLU A 2 2.91 -1.18 19.02
CA GLU A 2 1.89 -0.13 18.85
C GLU A 2 0.99 -0.30 17.61
N GLU A 3 1.55 -0.39 16.41
CA GLU A 3 0.78 -0.54 15.15
C GLU A 3 -0.10 -1.80 15.14
N LYS A 4 0.39 -2.90 15.72
CA LYS A 4 -0.38 -4.14 15.86
C LYS A 4 -1.58 -3.92 16.80
N THR A 5 -1.36 -3.27 17.93
CA THR A 5 -2.44 -2.93 18.87
C THR A 5 -3.44 -1.95 18.25
N LYS A 6 -2.99 -0.95 17.48
CA LYS A 6 -3.86 -0.04 16.72
C LYS A 6 -4.78 -0.82 15.79
N LEU A 7 -4.24 -1.77 15.02
CA LEU A 7 -5.02 -2.61 14.12
C LEU A 7 -5.99 -3.55 14.86
N GLU A 8 -5.55 -4.20 15.94
CA GLU A 8 -6.37 -5.15 16.70
C GLU A 8 -7.50 -4.46 17.49
N SER A 9 -7.29 -3.21 17.91
CA SER A 9 -8.26 -2.46 18.73
C SER A 9 -9.37 -1.79 17.91
N ASN A 10 -9.19 -1.60 16.59
CA ASN A 10 -10.16 -0.95 15.72
C ASN A 10 -10.51 -1.83 14.50
N LYS A 11 -11.73 -2.38 14.50
CA LYS A 11 -12.22 -3.28 13.44
C LYS A 11 -12.44 -2.60 12.08
N ASP A 12 -12.48 -1.27 12.05
CA ASP A 12 -12.65 -0.53 10.80
C ASP A 12 -11.32 -0.37 10.04
N LEU A 13 -10.19 -0.45 10.75
CA LEU A 13 -8.86 -0.40 10.17
C LEU A 13 -8.53 -1.71 9.46
N ILE A 14 -7.79 -1.58 8.38
CA ILE A 14 -7.14 -2.71 7.70
C ILE A 14 -5.63 -2.54 7.73
N ILE A 15 -4.91 -3.55 7.24
CA ILE A 15 -3.44 -3.55 7.24
C ILE A 15 -2.83 -2.35 6.49
N GLY A 16 -3.54 -1.79 5.50
CA GLY A 16 -3.10 -0.59 4.77
C GLY A 16 -3.17 0.71 5.58
N ASP A 17 -3.84 0.71 6.74
CA ASP A 17 -4.01 1.90 7.59
C ASP A 17 -3.02 1.96 8.77
N VAL A 18 -2.08 1.01 8.81
CA VAL A 18 -1.04 0.91 9.85
C VAL A 18 0.34 0.76 9.22
N THR A 19 1.36 1.16 9.95
CA THR A 19 2.74 1.01 9.48
C THR A 19 3.19 -0.43 9.69
N THR A 20 3.66 -1.08 8.63
CA THR A 20 4.21 -2.44 8.69
C THR A 20 5.67 -2.45 8.30
N VAL A 21 6.42 -3.34 8.95
CA VAL A 21 7.87 -3.52 8.75
C VAL A 21 8.13 -5.02 8.67
N ASN A 22 8.77 -5.48 7.60
CA ASN A 22 9.08 -6.88 7.39
C ASN A 22 10.51 -7.05 6.87
N VAL A 23 11.30 -7.93 7.49
CA VAL A 23 12.60 -8.34 6.95
C VAL A 23 12.35 -9.36 5.84
N THR A 24 12.69 -9.02 4.61
CA THR A 24 12.40 -9.84 3.43
C THR A 24 13.61 -10.62 2.95
N MET A 25 14.81 -10.09 3.17
CA MET A 25 16.06 -10.77 2.83
C MET A 25 17.10 -10.52 3.91
N MET A 26 17.93 -11.52 4.15
CA MET A 26 19.08 -11.44 5.04
C MET A 26 20.23 -12.21 4.42
N SER A 27 21.41 -11.61 4.41
CA SER A 27 22.63 -12.25 3.90
C SER A 27 23.85 -11.84 4.71
N GLY A 28 24.81 -12.75 4.84
CA GLY A 28 26.07 -12.53 5.55
C GLY A 28 26.74 -13.85 5.93
N GLY A 29 28.06 -13.82 6.06
CA GLY A 29 28.86 -15.02 6.32
C GLY A 29 29.12 -15.87 5.08
N VAL A 30 30.26 -16.56 5.08
CA VAL A 30 30.70 -17.43 3.98
C VAL A 30 31.12 -18.81 4.49
N GLN A 31 31.74 -18.87 5.68
CA GLN A 31 32.21 -20.12 6.29
C GLN A 31 32.00 -20.11 7.80
N MET A 32 31.79 -21.29 8.38
CA MET A 32 31.43 -21.46 9.80
C MET A 32 32.49 -20.96 10.81
N ASN A 33 33.74 -20.85 10.39
CA ASN A 33 34.89 -20.45 11.22
C ASN A 33 35.50 -19.10 10.79
N VAL A 34 34.82 -18.35 9.92
CA VAL A 34 35.28 -17.03 9.44
C VAL A 34 34.28 -15.98 9.93
N LEU A 35 34.78 -14.96 10.62
CA LEU A 35 33.95 -13.82 11.02
C LEU A 35 33.47 -13.07 9.76
N PRO A 36 32.14 -12.84 9.62
CA PRO A 36 31.60 -12.13 8.47
C PRO A 36 32.04 -10.65 8.48
N PRO A 37 32.48 -10.10 7.34
CA PRO A 37 32.83 -8.69 7.24
C PRO A 37 31.59 -7.77 7.14
N GLU A 38 30.46 -8.29 6.68
CA GLU A 38 29.21 -7.54 6.48
C GLU A 38 28.00 -8.46 6.68
N PHE A 39 26.91 -7.88 7.20
CA PHE A 39 25.56 -8.42 7.14
C PHE A 39 24.65 -7.40 6.47
N VAL A 40 23.82 -7.86 5.55
CA VAL A 40 22.85 -7.02 4.84
C VAL A 40 21.45 -7.56 5.09
N LEU A 41 20.57 -6.68 5.54
CA LEU A 41 19.15 -6.92 5.76
C LEU A 41 18.36 -6.05 4.79
N ALA A 42 17.46 -6.66 4.01
CA ALA A 42 16.45 -5.93 3.25
C ALA A 42 15.17 -5.86 4.07
N VAL A 43 14.68 -4.65 4.29
CA VAL A 43 13.48 -4.39 5.09
C VAL A 43 12.45 -3.70 4.19
N ASP A 44 11.29 -4.33 4.05
CA ASP A 44 10.11 -3.74 3.41
C ASP A 44 9.32 -2.96 4.47
N CYS A 45 9.14 -1.67 4.23
CA CYS A 45 8.36 -0.79 5.09
C CYS A 45 7.15 -0.25 4.31
N ARG A 46 5.95 -0.48 4.83
CA ARG A 46 4.70 0.15 4.33
C ARG A 46 4.26 1.17 5.37
N ILE A 47 4.38 2.45 5.02
CA ILE A 47 4.14 3.55 5.95
C ILE A 47 2.67 3.97 5.86
N ALA A 48 1.99 4.05 7.01
CA ALA A 48 0.61 4.51 7.09
C ALA A 48 0.50 5.97 6.62
N VAL A 49 -0.66 6.32 6.05
CA VAL A 49 -0.89 7.67 5.49
C VAL A 49 -0.83 8.77 6.56
N ASP A 50 -1.15 8.44 7.82
CA ASP A 50 -1.13 9.35 8.96
C ASP A 50 0.23 9.43 9.68
N ARG A 51 1.22 8.63 9.25
CA ARG A 51 2.56 8.63 9.85
C ARG A 51 3.44 9.69 9.19
N ASP A 52 4.12 10.48 10.03
CA ASP A 52 5.12 11.42 9.56
C ASP A 52 6.35 10.68 8.99
N LEU A 53 6.61 10.87 7.70
CA LEU A 53 7.68 10.21 6.99
C LEU A 53 9.06 10.75 7.41
N GLU A 54 9.19 12.03 7.70
CA GLU A 54 10.46 12.65 8.10
C GLU A 54 10.88 12.17 9.48
N GLU A 55 9.94 12.12 10.43
CA GLU A 55 10.15 11.57 11.77
C GLU A 55 10.55 10.09 11.70
N PHE A 56 9.87 9.30 10.87
CA PHE A 56 10.16 7.88 10.69
C PHE A 56 11.58 7.66 10.13
N LEU A 57 12.00 8.45 9.14
CA LEU A 57 13.34 8.38 8.58
C LEU A 57 14.41 8.84 9.59
N ALA A 58 14.13 9.89 10.37
CA ALA A 58 15.02 10.37 11.42
C ALA A 58 15.23 9.32 12.52
N MET A 59 14.18 8.58 12.89
CA MET A 59 14.25 7.45 13.81
C MET A 59 15.20 6.36 13.27
N ILE A 60 15.06 5.95 12.01
CA ILE A 60 15.95 4.95 11.38
C ILE A 60 17.41 5.42 11.39
N GLN A 61 17.64 6.69 11.04
CA GLN A 61 18.99 7.27 11.05
C GLN A 61 19.60 7.31 12.45
N THR A 62 18.78 7.52 13.48
CA THR A 62 19.21 7.48 14.88
C THR A 62 19.63 6.06 15.27
N TRP A 63 18.83 5.05 14.95
CA TRP A 63 19.20 3.65 15.20
C TRP A 63 20.48 3.22 14.48
N CYS A 64 20.71 3.69 13.25
CA CYS A 64 21.96 3.42 12.53
C CYS A 64 23.18 3.99 13.27
N LYS A 65 23.06 5.19 13.84
CA LYS A 65 24.14 5.80 14.64
C LYS A 65 24.38 5.04 15.95
N GLU A 66 23.31 4.64 16.62
CA GLU A 66 23.38 3.89 17.89
C GLU A 66 23.97 2.49 17.70
N ALA A 67 23.77 1.86 16.54
CA ALA A 67 24.35 0.56 16.20
C ALA A 67 25.89 0.58 16.03
N GLY A 68 26.49 1.77 15.93
CA GLY A 68 27.93 1.97 15.87
C GLY A 68 28.48 2.17 14.45
N ASP A 69 29.76 2.50 14.41
CA ASP A 69 30.47 2.84 13.18
C ASP A 69 30.41 1.68 12.16
N GLY A 70 30.18 2.04 10.89
CA GLY A 70 30.05 1.07 9.79
C GLY A 70 28.61 0.65 9.48
N THR A 71 27.65 0.98 10.33
CA THR A 71 26.22 0.76 10.05
C THR A 71 25.67 1.86 9.12
N ARG A 72 25.05 1.46 8.02
CA ARG A 72 24.41 2.39 7.07
C ARG A 72 23.06 1.85 6.59
N VAL A 73 22.21 2.77 6.16
CA VAL A 73 20.95 2.47 5.49
C VAL A 73 21.01 2.98 4.05
N GLU A 74 20.63 2.11 3.12
CA GLU A 74 20.48 2.42 1.71
C GLU A 74 19.02 2.22 1.31
N PHE A 75 18.44 3.22 0.65
CA PHE A 75 17.06 3.14 0.19
C PHE A 75 17.03 2.65 -1.25
N MET A 76 16.75 1.35 -1.43
CA MET A 76 16.54 0.77 -2.77
C MET A 76 15.33 1.37 -3.48
N VAL A 77 14.26 1.62 -2.71
CA VAL A 77 13.06 2.34 -3.14
C VAL A 77 12.65 3.26 -2.00
N LYS A 78 12.55 4.55 -2.27
CA LYS A 78 12.00 5.55 -1.35
C LYS A 78 10.97 6.37 -2.09
N ASP A 79 9.75 6.32 -1.59
CA ASP A 79 8.67 7.17 -2.05
C ASP A 79 8.53 8.37 -1.12
N ASP A 80 8.50 9.58 -1.69
CA ASP A 80 8.13 10.77 -0.93
C ASP A 80 6.64 10.76 -0.60
N TYR A 81 6.29 11.39 0.52
CA TYR A 81 4.90 11.52 0.94
C TYR A 81 4.08 12.21 -0.14
N THR A 82 2.98 11.57 -0.51
CA THR A 82 2.02 12.10 -1.48
C THR A 82 0.63 11.99 -0.87
N PRO A 83 -0.11 13.10 -0.70
CA PRO A 83 -1.39 13.09 0.00
C PRO A 83 -2.39 12.14 -0.67
N PRO A 84 -3.32 11.55 0.11
CA PRO A 84 -4.37 10.71 -0.43
C PRO A 84 -5.29 11.52 -1.35
N THR A 85 -5.86 10.86 -2.36
CA THR A 85 -6.89 11.49 -3.20
C THR A 85 -8.14 11.76 -2.36
N ALA A 86 -8.68 12.98 -2.43
CA ALA A 86 -9.84 13.37 -1.64
C ALA A 86 -11.08 12.55 -2.04
N LEU A 87 -11.77 11.99 -1.03
CA LEU A 87 -12.97 11.17 -1.17
C LEU A 87 -14.21 11.92 -0.65
N ASN A 88 -14.38 13.18 -1.08
CA ASN A 88 -15.47 14.05 -0.67
C ASN A 88 -15.95 14.92 -1.84
N GLU A 89 -16.91 15.80 -1.57
CA GLU A 89 -17.57 16.66 -2.57
C GLU A 89 -16.64 17.68 -3.26
N THR A 90 -15.40 17.85 -2.79
CA THR A 90 -14.41 18.71 -3.49
C THR A 90 -13.81 18.03 -4.72
N ASN A 91 -14.01 16.72 -4.89
CA ASN A 91 -13.42 15.94 -5.97
C ASN A 91 -14.52 15.42 -6.91
N LYS A 92 -14.72 16.11 -8.04
CA LYS A 92 -15.73 15.73 -9.04
C LYS A 92 -15.60 14.27 -9.52
N TRP A 93 -14.38 13.75 -9.62
CA TRP A 93 -14.14 12.37 -10.03
C TRP A 93 -14.66 11.37 -9.00
N TRP A 94 -14.52 11.69 -7.71
CA TRP A 94 -15.06 10.88 -6.64
C TRP A 94 -16.59 10.86 -6.64
N ILE A 95 -17.23 12.03 -6.84
CA ILE A 95 -18.69 12.14 -6.93
C ILE A 95 -19.22 11.23 -8.05
N THR A 96 -18.59 11.30 -9.24
CA THR A 96 -18.97 10.48 -10.39
C THR A 96 -18.77 9.00 -10.14
N LEU A 97 -17.64 8.60 -9.56
CA LEU A 97 -17.37 7.21 -9.18
C LEU A 97 -18.40 6.69 -8.18
N LYS A 98 -18.68 7.47 -7.12
CA LYS A 98 -19.65 7.11 -6.08
C LYS A 98 -21.04 6.91 -6.67
N LYS A 99 -21.48 7.83 -7.53
CA LYS A 99 -22.77 7.68 -8.25
C LYS A 99 -22.80 6.41 -9.09
N ALA A 100 -21.73 6.11 -9.85
CA ALA A 100 -21.66 4.90 -10.66
C ALA A 100 -21.73 3.63 -9.78
N PHE A 101 -21.08 3.63 -8.61
CA PHE A 101 -21.20 2.53 -7.66
C PHE A 101 -22.63 2.38 -7.13
N ASP A 102 -23.29 3.49 -6.77
CA ASP A 102 -24.66 3.49 -6.26
C ASP A 102 -25.66 2.99 -7.33
N ASP A 103 -25.54 3.46 -8.57
CA ASP A 103 -26.39 3.03 -9.70
C ASP A 103 -26.25 1.52 -9.99
N LEU A 104 -25.04 0.97 -9.80
CA LEU A 104 -24.75 -0.45 -9.94
C LEU A 104 -25.12 -1.28 -8.69
N GLY A 105 -25.61 -0.63 -7.63
CA GLY A 105 -25.93 -1.28 -6.35
C GLY A 105 -24.72 -1.87 -5.62
N LEU A 106 -23.52 -1.33 -5.87
CA LEU A 106 -22.27 -1.83 -5.30
C LEU A 106 -22.05 -1.27 -3.89
N LYS A 107 -21.69 -2.16 -2.95
CA LYS A 107 -21.21 -1.75 -1.62
C LYS A 107 -19.69 -1.61 -1.67
N VAL A 108 -19.22 -0.37 -1.73
CA VAL A 108 -17.79 -0.05 -1.80
C VAL A 108 -17.29 0.49 -0.46
N LYS A 109 -16.17 -0.06 0.02
CA LYS A 109 -15.42 0.48 1.16
C LYS A 109 -14.16 1.16 0.63
N ALA A 110 -14.03 2.46 0.89
CA ALA A 110 -12.78 3.15 0.67
C ALA A 110 -11.74 2.69 1.70
N GLN A 111 -10.53 2.37 1.24
CA GLN A 111 -9.47 1.86 2.09
C GLN A 111 -8.10 2.20 1.52
N SER A 112 -7.10 2.29 2.38
CA SER A 112 -5.70 2.42 1.96
C SER A 112 -5.25 1.10 1.33
N THR A 113 -4.65 1.15 0.14
CA THR A 113 -4.08 -0.05 -0.47
C THR A 113 -2.90 -0.54 0.38
N PRO A 114 -2.85 -1.82 0.78
CA PRO A 114 -1.68 -2.39 1.48
C PRO A 114 -0.40 -2.39 0.64
N GLY A 115 -0.57 -2.39 -0.68
CA GLY A 115 0.53 -2.37 -1.65
C GLY A 115 0.80 -0.98 -2.22
N ALA A 116 1.72 -0.91 -3.18
CA ALA A 116 1.93 0.29 -3.97
C ALA A 116 1.35 0.11 -5.37
N THR A 117 0.82 1.19 -5.95
CA THR A 117 0.32 1.23 -7.33
C THR A 117 0.89 2.44 -8.06
N ASP A 118 0.81 2.43 -9.39
CA ASP A 118 1.26 3.56 -10.22
C ASP A 118 0.48 4.85 -9.97
N SER A 119 -0.66 4.77 -9.28
CA SER A 119 -1.42 5.93 -8.80
C SER A 119 -0.57 6.89 -7.97
N ARG A 120 0.51 6.43 -7.32
CA ARG A 120 1.45 7.33 -6.62
C ARG A 120 2.13 8.34 -7.56
N TYR A 121 2.47 7.93 -8.78
CA TYR A 121 3.12 8.81 -9.75
C TYR A 121 2.16 9.87 -10.27
N LEU A 122 0.92 9.49 -10.56
CA LEU A 122 -0.13 10.43 -10.97
C LEU A 122 -0.45 11.44 -9.87
N ARG A 123 -0.60 10.99 -8.62
CA ARG A 123 -0.88 11.88 -7.49
C ARG A 123 0.23 12.89 -7.23
N ARG A 124 1.50 12.53 -7.47
CA ARG A 124 2.64 13.47 -7.39
C ARG A 124 2.55 14.61 -8.41
N LEU A 125 1.91 14.36 -9.55
CA LEU A 125 1.64 15.38 -10.57
C LEU A 125 0.35 16.17 -10.29
N GLY A 126 -0.29 15.96 -9.14
CA GLY A 126 -1.57 16.60 -8.80
C GLY A 126 -2.78 15.99 -9.50
N ILE A 127 -2.63 14.84 -10.17
CA ILE A 127 -3.73 14.15 -10.85
C ILE A 127 -4.42 13.22 -9.85
N PRO A 128 -5.72 13.41 -9.54
CA PRO A 128 -6.48 12.50 -8.68
C PRO A 128 -6.47 11.09 -9.26
N ALA A 129 -6.17 10.09 -8.43
CA ALA A 129 -6.12 8.70 -8.86
C ALA A 129 -6.75 7.78 -7.81
N PHE A 130 -7.58 6.85 -8.29
CA PHE A 130 -8.32 5.91 -7.46
C PHE A 130 -7.98 4.48 -7.88
N GLY A 131 -7.75 3.61 -6.90
CA GLY A 131 -7.74 2.17 -7.11
C GLY A 131 -9.14 1.62 -6.91
N PHE A 132 -9.55 0.69 -7.78
CA PHE A 132 -10.79 -0.04 -7.64
C PHE A 132 -10.54 -1.52 -7.92
N SER A 133 -11.23 -2.41 -7.20
CA SER A 133 -11.15 -3.85 -7.43
C SER A 133 -12.56 -4.43 -7.38
N PRO A 134 -13.08 -4.96 -8.51
CA PRO A 134 -14.36 -5.66 -8.53
C PRO A 134 -14.24 -7.13 -8.10
N MET A 135 -13.08 -7.56 -7.55
CA MET A 135 -12.82 -8.95 -7.16
C MET A 135 -13.47 -9.32 -5.83
N ASN A 136 -14.80 -9.15 -5.74
CA ASN A 136 -15.55 -9.45 -4.53
C ASN A 136 -15.50 -10.96 -4.19
N ASN A 137 -15.67 -11.27 -2.90
CA ASN A 137 -15.67 -12.64 -2.38
C ASN A 137 -14.46 -13.49 -2.80
N THR A 138 -13.33 -12.83 -3.12
CA THR A 138 -12.08 -13.48 -3.52
C THR A 138 -11.08 -13.34 -2.37
N PRO A 139 -10.40 -14.41 -1.96
CA PRO A 139 -9.36 -14.32 -0.94
C PRO A 139 -8.22 -13.41 -1.41
N VAL A 140 -7.59 -12.69 -0.47
CA VAL A 140 -6.43 -11.85 -0.78
C VAL A 140 -5.19 -12.75 -0.89
N LEU A 141 -4.86 -13.14 -2.12
CA LEU A 141 -3.76 -14.04 -2.45
C LEU A 141 -2.69 -13.38 -3.32
N LEU A 142 -2.64 -12.04 -3.35
CA LEU A 142 -1.66 -11.29 -4.13
C LEU A 142 -0.24 -11.75 -3.77
N HIS A 143 0.53 -12.21 -4.76
CA HIS A 143 1.89 -12.76 -4.63
C HIS A 143 1.97 -14.10 -3.86
N ALA A 144 0.86 -14.77 -3.60
CA ALA A 144 0.87 -16.13 -3.08
C ALA A 144 1.17 -17.14 -4.20
N ASN A 145 1.72 -18.30 -3.84
CA ASN A 145 2.04 -19.36 -4.80
C ASN A 145 0.80 -20.02 -5.42
N ASP A 146 -0.37 -19.84 -4.82
CA ASP A 146 -1.67 -20.34 -5.23
C ASP A 146 -2.66 -19.21 -5.57
N GLU A 147 -2.15 -18.06 -6.01
CA GLU A 147 -2.98 -16.92 -6.46
C GLU A 147 -3.95 -17.35 -7.57
N PHE A 148 -5.25 -17.09 -7.37
CA PHE A 148 -6.29 -17.37 -8.35
C PHE A 148 -7.43 -16.33 -8.32
N LEU A 149 -8.20 -16.28 -9.41
CA LEU A 149 -9.43 -15.51 -9.51
C LEU A 149 -10.51 -16.38 -10.19
N ASN A 150 -11.73 -16.36 -9.67
CA ASN A 150 -12.84 -17.06 -10.30
C ASN A 150 -13.23 -16.37 -11.63
N GLU A 151 -13.42 -17.15 -12.68
CA GLU A 151 -13.83 -16.66 -14.01
C GLU A 151 -15.07 -15.75 -13.95
N LYS A 152 -16.10 -16.13 -13.18
CA LYS A 152 -17.32 -15.33 -13.07
C LYS A 152 -17.06 -13.97 -12.40
N THR A 153 -16.18 -13.93 -11.41
CA THR A 153 -15.76 -12.68 -10.76
C THR A 153 -14.99 -11.81 -11.74
N PHE A 154 -14.08 -12.40 -12.52
CA PHE A 154 -13.34 -11.68 -13.56
C PHE A 154 -14.28 -11.07 -14.60
N LEU A 155 -15.19 -11.86 -15.17
CA LEU A 155 -16.15 -11.41 -16.19
C LEU A 155 -17.10 -10.34 -15.65
N ARG A 156 -17.64 -10.52 -14.44
CA ARG A 156 -18.46 -9.48 -13.78
C ARG A 156 -17.66 -8.20 -13.54
N GLY A 157 -16.37 -8.32 -13.23
CA GLY A 157 -15.48 -7.18 -13.09
C GLY A 157 -15.35 -6.36 -14.37
N ILE A 158 -15.32 -7.00 -15.54
CA ILE A 158 -15.31 -6.31 -16.84
C ILE A 158 -16.58 -5.48 -17.03
N GLU A 159 -17.76 -6.04 -16.74
CA GLU A 159 -19.04 -5.32 -16.83
C GLU A 159 -19.06 -4.09 -15.90
N ILE A 160 -18.63 -4.26 -14.65
CA ILE A 160 -18.54 -3.16 -13.69
C ILE A 160 -17.58 -2.07 -14.18
N TYR A 161 -16.40 -2.45 -14.70
CA TYR A 161 -15.45 -1.50 -15.26
C TYR A 161 -16.00 -0.76 -16.48
N TYR A 162 -16.74 -1.43 -17.36
CA TYR A 162 -17.37 -0.80 -18.52
C TYR A 162 -18.26 0.37 -18.07
N ASP A 163 -19.17 0.14 -17.12
CA ASP A 163 -20.10 1.16 -16.64
C ASP A 163 -19.38 2.30 -15.88
N ILE A 164 -18.39 1.96 -15.04
CA ILE A 164 -17.59 2.97 -14.32
C ILE A 164 -16.79 3.84 -15.29
N ILE A 165 -16.11 3.23 -16.28
CA ILE A 165 -15.31 3.96 -17.26
C ILE A 165 -16.21 4.86 -18.10
N GLN A 166 -17.38 4.38 -18.52
CA GLN A 166 -18.37 5.22 -19.22
C GLN A 166 -18.81 6.42 -18.36
N ALA A 167 -19.12 6.21 -17.09
CA ALA A 167 -19.51 7.30 -16.19
C ALA A 167 -18.41 8.35 -16.02
N VAL A 168 -17.16 7.91 -15.82
CA VAL A 168 -16.00 8.79 -15.61
C VAL A 168 -15.58 9.50 -16.90
N ALA A 169 -15.64 8.84 -18.05
CA ALA A 169 -15.24 9.41 -19.34
C ALA A 169 -16.23 10.48 -19.87
N ASN A 170 -17.47 10.49 -19.36
CA ASN A 170 -18.50 11.46 -19.71
C ASN A 170 -18.63 12.61 -18.69
N LEU A 171 -17.62 12.82 -17.84
CA LEU A 171 -17.54 13.92 -16.86
C LEU A 171 -17.00 15.24 -17.45
#